data_AF-A0A8H7CLE1-F1
#
_entry.id   AF-A0A8H7CLE1-F1
#
_cell.length_a   1.000
_cell.length_b   1.000
_cell.length_c   1.000
_cell.angle_alpha   90.00
_cell.angle_beta   90.00
_cell.angle_gamma   90.00
#
_symmetry.space_group_name_H-M   'P 1'
#
loop_
_entity.id
_entity.type
_entity.pdbx_description
1 polymer ?
#
loop_
_entity_poly.entity_id
_entity_poly.type
_entity_poly.pdbx_seq_one_letter_code
_entity_poly.pdbx_strand_id
1 'polypeptide(L)'
;MKTSLDVLADAATSPLACYDSYDESSSLSSSSSSSSSVWSSPTACYDFRGHSPSSSRRSSGSEPSSRPLSMSSHQLRPRKKAAHKSPKSSRSLKPSPELKVRRKELMDRACGIDSLSNSPANDCQLHVLKTVFDEITMYPSEPWLALMAVILHRSLRQIKNWFSNERQKHRWGDVVSTQMNTGERLRLRPSAIDLCEQWDDAFFEEVIMIVNYRTTRRLQWERMQALNKLIVKSTLNDQGTDTETSDTGSDEQTGHSESDEQHEGDGF
;
A
#
# COMPACT_ATOMS: atom_id res chain seq x y z
N MET A 1 24.48 24.17 -5.27
CA MET A 1 23.02 23.96 -5.31
C MET A 1 22.78 22.84 -6.31
N LYS A 2 22.61 21.60 -5.84
CA LYS A 2 22.22 20.48 -6.71
C LYS A 2 20.74 20.66 -7.05
N THR A 3 20.37 20.53 -8.31
CA THR A 3 18.99 20.66 -8.74
C THR A 3 18.16 19.50 -8.19
N SER A 4 16.93 19.78 -7.76
CA SER A 4 15.99 18.83 -7.12
C SER A 4 15.77 17.53 -7.94
N LEU A 5 16.07 17.56 -9.24
CA LEU A 5 16.02 16.40 -10.13
C LEU A 5 17.19 15.40 -9.96
N ASP A 6 18.35 15.83 -9.48
CA ASP A 6 19.56 14.98 -9.42
C ASP A 6 19.57 14.06 -8.19
N VAL A 7 18.91 14.46 -7.10
CA VAL A 7 18.83 13.65 -5.86
C VAL A 7 17.86 12.46 -6.03
N LEU A 8 16.86 12.57 -6.91
CA LEU A 8 16.00 11.44 -7.31
C LEU A 8 16.60 10.58 -8.43
N ALA A 9 17.79 10.92 -8.96
CA ALA A 9 18.54 10.10 -9.91
C ALA A 9 19.57 9.20 -9.21
N ASP A 10 20.10 9.62 -8.05
CA ASP A 10 21.16 8.88 -7.34
C ASP A 10 20.65 7.66 -6.55
N ALA A 11 19.39 7.64 -6.10
CA ALA A 11 18.83 6.46 -5.42
C ALA A 11 18.52 5.27 -6.37
N ALA A 12 18.59 5.48 -7.69
CA ALA A 12 18.32 4.46 -8.71
C ALA A 12 19.57 4.05 -9.51
N THR A 13 20.75 4.60 -9.18
CA THR A 13 22.01 4.28 -9.85
C THR A 13 22.91 3.50 -8.89
N SER A 14 22.42 2.39 -8.33
CA SER A 14 23.34 1.30 -7.97
C SER A 14 23.76 0.65 -9.30
N PRO A 15 25.03 0.77 -9.70
CA PRO A 15 25.51 0.11 -10.89
C PRO A 15 25.45 -1.39 -10.65
N LEU A 16 24.96 -2.09 -11.66
CA LEU A 16 25.36 -3.45 -11.99
C LEU A 16 26.90 -3.52 -11.98
N ALA A 17 27.49 -3.78 -10.82
CA ALA A 17 28.91 -4.02 -10.66
C ALA A 17 29.10 -5.51 -10.37
N CYS A 18 29.57 -6.21 -11.39
CA CYS A 18 30.41 -7.40 -11.33
C CYS A 18 29.90 -8.57 -10.48
N TYR A 19 29.12 -9.46 -11.12
CA TYR A 19 29.29 -10.89 -10.83
C TYR A 19 30.30 -11.43 -11.84
N ASP A 20 31.55 -11.47 -11.38
CA ASP A 20 32.64 -12.12 -12.08
C ASP A 20 32.47 -13.64 -12.00
N SER A 21 33.04 -14.28 -13.01
CA SER A 21 32.98 -15.69 -13.33
C SER A 21 33.41 -16.61 -12.18
N TYR A 22 32.57 -17.59 -11.85
CA TYR A 22 33.01 -18.85 -11.26
C TYR A 22 32.41 -19.99 -12.08
N ASP A 23 33.26 -20.55 -12.94
CA ASP A 23 33.11 -21.88 -13.48
C ASP A 23 33.56 -22.84 -12.36
N GLU A 24 32.62 -23.52 -11.71
CA GLU A 24 32.93 -24.82 -11.14
C GLU A 24 31.69 -25.71 -11.09
N SER A 25 31.86 -26.87 -11.69
CA SER A 25 31.00 -28.02 -11.77
C SER A 25 30.39 -28.37 -10.40
N SER A 26 29.10 -28.74 -10.36
CA SER A 26 28.61 -29.95 -9.67
C SER A 26 27.08 -30.01 -9.58
N SER A 27 26.58 -31.17 -10.02
CA SER A 27 25.41 -31.91 -9.49
C SER A 27 24.05 -31.22 -9.36
N LEU A 28 23.22 -31.56 -10.34
CA LEU A 28 21.80 -31.90 -10.23
C LEU A 28 21.30 -32.22 -8.80
N SER A 29 20.31 -31.46 -8.35
CA SER A 29 19.22 -31.99 -7.51
C SER A 29 18.00 -31.09 -7.65
N SER A 30 17.04 -31.60 -8.41
CA SER A 30 15.68 -31.09 -8.56
C SER A 30 14.90 -31.36 -7.28
N SER A 31 14.25 -30.35 -6.72
CA SER A 31 13.22 -30.52 -5.69
C SER A 31 12.11 -29.51 -5.91
N SER A 32 11.18 -29.90 -6.77
CA SER A 32 9.87 -29.30 -6.94
C SER A 32 9.00 -29.64 -5.74
N SER A 33 8.73 -28.66 -4.87
CA SER A 33 7.68 -28.76 -3.86
C SER A 33 6.48 -27.90 -4.28
N SER A 34 5.55 -28.56 -4.96
CA SER A 34 4.23 -28.07 -5.31
C SER A 34 3.36 -28.01 -4.05
N SER A 35 3.18 -26.83 -3.46
CA SER A 35 2.20 -26.64 -2.38
C SER A 35 0.82 -26.40 -2.98
N SER A 36 0.03 -27.47 -3.10
CA SER A 36 -1.40 -27.41 -3.42
C SER A 36 -2.19 -26.88 -2.21
N SER A 37 -2.58 -25.61 -2.24
CA SER A 37 -3.51 -25.05 -1.27
C SER A 37 -4.94 -25.49 -1.63
N VAL A 38 -5.45 -26.42 -0.84
CA VAL A 38 -6.84 -26.91 -0.88
C VAL A 38 -7.75 -25.79 -0.38
N TRP A 39 -8.48 -25.14 -1.30
CA TRP A 39 -9.57 -24.24 -0.91
C TRP A 39 -10.79 -25.08 -0.53
N SER A 40 -11.08 -25.15 0.76
CA SER A 40 -12.38 -25.60 1.27
C SER A 40 -13.43 -24.54 0.95
N SER A 41 -14.28 -24.85 -0.02
CA SER A 41 -15.53 -24.14 -0.29
C SER A 41 -16.53 -24.34 0.85
N PRO A 42 -17.14 -23.28 1.41
CA PRO A 42 -18.40 -23.40 2.10
C PRO A 42 -19.54 -23.22 1.09
N THR A 43 -20.28 -24.31 0.91
CA THR A 43 -21.53 -24.43 0.16
C THR A 43 -22.67 -23.74 0.91
N ALA A 44 -23.46 -22.97 0.17
CA ALA A 44 -24.91 -22.83 0.28
C ALA A 44 -25.58 -22.13 1.49
N CYS A 45 -26.28 -21.06 1.10
CA CYS A 45 -27.72 -20.83 1.32
C CYS A 45 -28.23 -20.58 2.74
N TYR A 46 -28.48 -19.31 3.06
CA TYR A 46 -29.72 -18.93 3.75
C TYR A 46 -30.26 -17.62 3.18
N ASP A 47 -31.40 -17.74 2.49
CA ASP A 47 -32.35 -16.66 2.23
C ASP A 47 -32.81 -16.06 3.57
N PHE A 48 -32.59 -14.76 3.79
CA PHE A 48 -33.40 -14.01 4.75
C PHE A 48 -34.14 -12.89 4.04
N ARG A 49 -35.36 -13.26 3.69
CA ARG A 49 -36.49 -12.44 3.25
C ARG A 49 -36.65 -11.23 4.16
N GLY A 50 -36.95 -10.09 3.53
CA GLY A 50 -36.93 -8.78 4.15
C GLY A 50 -37.93 -8.58 5.29
N HIS A 51 -37.55 -7.65 6.17
CA HIS A 51 -38.49 -6.85 6.95
C HIS A 51 -37.95 -5.42 7.02
N SER A 52 -38.63 -4.51 6.31
CA SER A 52 -38.67 -3.09 6.67
C SER A 52 -39.47 -2.95 7.97
N PRO A 53 -38.98 -2.19 8.96
CA PRO A 53 -39.85 -1.55 9.93
C PRO A 53 -39.90 -0.05 9.67
N SER A 54 -41.04 0.37 9.14
CA SER A 54 -41.56 1.72 9.31
C SER A 54 -41.90 1.98 10.78
N SER A 55 -41.66 3.22 11.19
CA SER A 55 -42.42 3.99 12.19
C SER A 55 -42.32 3.63 13.69
N SER A 56 -41.84 4.59 14.49
CA SER A 56 -42.53 5.15 15.69
C SER A 56 -41.56 6.08 16.44
N ARG A 57 -41.78 7.40 16.49
CA ARG A 57 -42.62 8.16 17.44
C ARG A 57 -42.35 7.88 18.93
N ARG A 58 -41.81 8.92 19.57
CA ARG A 58 -42.01 9.41 20.96
C ARG A 58 -41.79 8.42 22.12
N SER A 59 -40.93 8.82 23.07
CA SER A 59 -41.38 9.21 24.42
C SER A 59 -40.24 9.82 25.25
N SER A 60 -40.58 10.95 25.85
CA SER A 60 -39.99 11.57 27.03
C SER A 60 -40.12 10.66 28.24
N GLY A 61 -39.03 10.45 28.97
CA GLY A 61 -39.00 9.77 30.26
C GLY A 61 -38.15 10.57 31.25
N SER A 62 -38.84 11.33 32.10
CA SER A 62 -38.33 11.87 33.35
C SER A 62 -38.41 10.78 34.42
N GLU A 63 -37.44 10.69 35.33
CA GLU A 63 -37.64 10.53 36.79
C GLU A 63 -36.31 10.26 37.53
N PRO A 64 -36.27 10.53 38.86
CA PRO A 64 -35.08 10.96 39.59
C PRO A 64 -34.43 9.83 40.39
N SER A 65 -33.19 10.02 40.83
CA SER A 65 -32.67 9.27 41.97
C SER A 65 -31.72 10.08 42.83
N SER A 66 -31.98 9.96 44.12
CA SER A 66 -31.54 10.74 45.26
C SER A 66 -30.13 10.44 45.74
N ARG A 67 -29.55 11.48 46.38
CA ARG A 67 -28.28 11.54 47.13
C ARG A 67 -28.14 10.43 48.20
N PRO A 68 -26.93 10.21 48.74
CA PRO A 68 -26.61 10.92 49.98
C PRO A 68 -25.19 11.50 50.07
N LEU A 69 -25.06 12.30 51.12
CA LEU A 69 -24.00 13.22 51.52
C LEU A 69 -22.72 12.49 51.95
N SER A 70 -21.55 13.04 51.57
CA SER A 70 -20.33 12.87 52.36
C SER A 70 -19.71 14.24 52.61
N MET A 71 -19.61 14.55 53.90
CA MET A 71 -18.95 15.72 54.49
C MET A 71 -17.44 15.53 54.55
N SER A 72 -16.75 16.64 54.85
CA SER A 72 -15.36 16.76 55.31
C SER A 72 -14.35 17.06 54.19
N SER A 73 -14.04 18.34 53.98
CA SER A 73 -13.03 19.15 54.72
C SER A 73 -11.65 18.99 54.07
N HIS A 74 -11.24 20.01 53.31
CA HIS A 74 -10.07 20.84 53.61
C HIS A 74 -9.95 21.92 52.54
N GLN A 75 -10.14 23.16 52.98
CA GLN A 75 -9.88 24.36 52.22
C GLN A 75 -8.38 24.46 51.92
N LEU A 76 -8.00 24.32 50.65
CA LEU A 76 -6.75 24.89 50.16
C LEU A 76 -7.11 25.89 49.07
N ARG A 77 -7.02 27.17 49.45
CA ARG A 77 -7.22 28.32 48.58
C ARG A 77 -6.34 28.16 47.32
N PRO A 78 -6.91 28.13 46.10
CA PRO A 78 -6.09 28.21 44.90
C PRO A 78 -5.52 29.62 44.82
N ARG A 79 -4.24 29.74 45.16
CA ARG A 79 -3.43 30.95 45.01
C ARG A 79 -3.48 31.35 43.53
N LYS A 80 -4.22 32.42 43.23
CA LYS A 80 -4.28 33.08 41.91
C LYS A 80 -2.87 33.52 41.52
N LYS A 81 -2.09 32.63 40.91
CA LYS A 81 -0.87 32.98 40.20
C LYS A 81 -1.32 33.66 38.92
N ALA A 82 -1.00 34.94 38.80
CA ALA A 82 -1.19 35.73 37.60
C ALA A 82 -0.64 34.94 36.41
N ALA A 83 -1.54 34.54 35.52
CA ALA A 83 -1.18 33.94 34.25
C ALA A 83 -0.40 35.01 33.47
N HIS A 84 0.93 34.89 33.47
CA HIS A 84 1.79 35.62 32.55
C HIS A 84 1.31 35.26 31.13
N LYS A 85 0.56 36.19 30.54
CA LYS A 85 0.19 36.17 29.12
C LYS A 85 1.48 36.33 28.32
N SER A 86 2.19 35.22 28.09
CA SER A 86 3.21 35.16 27.06
C SER A 86 2.53 35.52 25.73
N PRO A 87 2.98 36.54 25.00
CA PRO A 87 2.46 36.82 23.66
C PRO A 87 2.97 35.70 22.74
N LYS A 88 2.19 34.61 22.66
CA LYS A 88 2.37 33.59 21.63
C LYS A 88 1.92 34.20 20.31
N SER A 89 2.81 34.99 19.71
CA SER A 89 2.75 35.42 18.33
C SER A 89 3.03 34.22 17.42
N SER A 90 2.18 33.19 17.47
CA SER A 90 2.06 32.27 16.35
C SER A 90 1.18 33.00 15.34
N ARG A 91 1.82 33.75 14.44
CA ARG A 91 1.17 34.39 13.30
C ARG A 91 0.54 33.27 12.48
N SER A 92 -0.71 32.96 12.76
CA SER A 92 -1.48 31.93 12.05
C SER A 92 -1.52 32.36 10.59
N LEU A 93 -0.72 31.69 9.76
CA LEU A 93 -0.79 31.82 8.32
C LEU A 93 -2.14 31.27 7.92
N LYS A 94 -3.10 32.18 7.70
CA LYS A 94 -4.43 31.79 7.24
C LYS A 94 -4.23 31.18 5.85
N PRO A 95 -4.68 29.94 5.60
CA PRO A 95 -4.57 29.34 4.29
C PRO A 95 -5.28 30.24 3.27
N SER A 96 -4.60 30.51 2.15
CA SER A 96 -5.15 31.30 1.05
C SER A 96 -6.52 30.75 0.66
N PRO A 97 -7.55 31.61 0.45
CA PRO A 97 -8.86 31.16 0.01
C PRO A 97 -8.79 30.34 -1.28
N GLU A 98 -7.84 30.65 -2.16
CA GLU A 98 -7.58 29.93 -3.41
C GLU A 98 -7.20 28.46 -3.18
N LEU A 99 -6.33 28.18 -2.20
CA LEU A 99 -5.94 26.82 -1.84
C LEU A 99 -7.12 25.99 -1.35
N LYS A 100 -8.05 26.61 -0.62
CA LYS A 100 -9.26 25.92 -0.14
C LYS A 100 -10.17 25.52 -1.29
N VAL A 101 -10.33 26.40 -2.29
CA VAL A 101 -11.12 26.11 -3.49
C VAL A 101 -10.48 24.97 -4.26
N ARG A 102 -9.17 25.03 -4.54
CA ARG A 102 -8.44 23.96 -5.24
C ARG A 102 -8.57 22.61 -4.52
N ARG A 103 -8.41 22.59 -3.19
CA ARG A 103 -8.57 21.36 -2.38
C ARG A 103 -9.98 20.81 -2.43
N LYS A 104 -11.00 21.67 -2.43
CA LYS A 104 -12.40 21.26 -2.56
C LYS A 104 -12.66 20.64 -3.93
N GLU A 105 -12.23 21.29 -5.01
CA GLU A 105 -12.36 20.75 -6.37
C GLU A 105 -11.62 19.43 -6.53
N LEU A 106 -10.45 19.28 -5.91
CA LEU A 106 -9.71 18.03 -5.86
C LEU A 106 -10.49 16.93 -5.13
N MET A 107 -11.07 17.25 -3.96
CA MET A 107 -11.94 16.31 -3.23
C MET A 107 -13.13 15.89 -4.07
N ASP A 108 -13.81 16.84 -4.70
CA ASP A 108 -15.00 16.58 -5.51
C ASP A 108 -14.64 15.66 -6.70
N ARG A 109 -13.49 15.92 -7.36
CA ARG A 109 -12.95 15.02 -8.41
C ARG A 109 -12.64 13.63 -7.88
N ALA A 110 -11.98 13.50 -6.73
CA ALA A 110 -11.63 12.21 -6.14
C ALA A 110 -12.86 11.40 -5.70
N CYS A 111 -13.88 12.06 -5.16
CA CYS A 111 -15.15 11.47 -4.77
C CYS A 111 -15.98 11.04 -5.99
N GLY A 112 -15.85 11.72 -7.12
CA GLY A 112 -16.51 11.36 -8.38
C GLY A 112 -15.93 10.13 -9.08
N ILE A 113 -14.80 9.58 -8.63
CA ILE A 113 -14.21 8.36 -9.21
C ILE A 113 -14.99 7.15 -8.74
N ASP A 114 -15.94 6.72 -9.57
CA ASP A 114 -16.68 5.47 -9.40
C ASP A 114 -15.86 4.29 -9.97
N SER A 115 -14.68 4.05 -9.38
CA SER A 115 -13.95 2.81 -9.65
C SER A 115 -14.73 1.66 -9.03
N LEU A 116 -14.90 0.55 -9.76
CA LEU A 116 -15.50 -0.69 -9.23
C LEU A 116 -14.92 -0.96 -7.83
N SER A 117 -15.76 -0.82 -6.81
CA SER A 117 -15.36 -0.85 -5.40
C SER A 117 -14.60 -2.13 -5.03
N ASN A 118 -14.82 -3.19 -5.79
CA ASN A 118 -14.23 -4.52 -5.62
C ASN A 118 -13.06 -4.81 -6.56
N SER A 119 -12.68 -3.88 -7.45
CA SER A 119 -11.53 -4.08 -8.33
C SER A 119 -10.23 -3.96 -7.52
N PRO A 120 -9.36 -4.99 -7.49
CA PRO A 120 -8.08 -4.90 -6.82
C PRO A 120 -7.19 -3.83 -7.48
N ALA A 121 -6.31 -3.22 -6.70
CA ALA A 121 -5.29 -2.30 -7.22
C ALA A 121 -4.35 -3.05 -8.18
N ASN A 122 -4.01 -2.43 -9.30
CA ASN A 122 -3.01 -2.94 -10.24
C ASN A 122 -1.62 -2.82 -9.60
N ASP A 123 -0.67 -3.66 -10.01
CA ASP A 123 0.72 -3.67 -9.53
C ASP A 123 1.38 -2.29 -9.62
N CYS A 124 1.12 -1.54 -10.70
CA CYS A 124 1.61 -0.17 -10.84
C CYS A 124 1.09 0.74 -9.70
N GLN A 125 -0.22 0.71 -9.46
CA GLN A 125 -0.86 1.52 -8.42
C GLN A 125 -0.37 1.11 -7.03
N LEU A 126 -0.23 -0.20 -6.79
CA LEU A 126 0.29 -0.72 -5.54
C LEU A 126 1.73 -0.28 -5.30
N HIS A 127 2.58 -0.29 -6.34
CA HIS A 127 3.96 0.15 -6.24
C HIS A 127 4.03 1.64 -5.90
N VAL A 128 3.27 2.50 -6.57
CA VAL A 128 3.21 3.94 -6.24
C VAL A 128 2.78 4.14 -4.78
N LEU A 129 1.73 3.45 -4.32
CA LEU A 129 1.26 3.55 -2.94
C LEU A 129 2.31 3.11 -1.92
N LYS A 130 3.05 2.04 -2.21
CA LYS A 130 4.18 1.58 -1.39
C LYS A 130 5.30 2.60 -1.33
N THR A 131 5.73 3.14 -2.47
CA THR A 131 6.74 4.21 -2.53
C THR A 131 6.34 5.40 -1.65
N VAL A 132 5.09 5.86 -1.74
CA VAL A 132 4.61 6.95 -0.86
C VAL A 132 4.66 6.55 0.62
N PHE A 133 4.23 5.35 0.97
CA PHE A 133 4.21 4.88 2.35
C PHE A 133 5.61 4.75 2.97
N ASP A 134 6.53 4.19 2.20
CA ASP A 134 7.89 3.87 2.64
C ASP A 134 8.78 5.12 2.64
N GLU A 135 8.70 5.95 1.59
CA GLU A 135 9.64 7.05 1.37
C GLU A 135 9.11 8.42 1.77
N ILE A 136 7.79 8.63 1.76
CA ILE A 136 7.18 9.95 1.95
C ILE A 136 6.42 10.07 3.27
N THR A 137 5.34 9.31 3.43
CA THR A 137 4.46 9.40 4.61
C THR A 137 3.58 8.18 4.81
N MET A 138 3.48 7.73 6.07
CA MET A 138 2.48 6.74 6.51
C MET A 138 1.10 7.36 6.81
N TYR A 139 1.04 8.69 6.93
CA TYR A 139 -0.12 9.46 7.37
C TYR A 139 -0.40 10.62 6.41
N PRO A 140 -0.68 10.32 5.12
CA PRO A 140 -1.01 11.35 4.16
C PRO A 140 -2.21 12.18 4.64
N SER A 141 -2.16 13.48 4.38
CA SER A 141 -3.27 14.39 4.65
C SER A 141 -4.46 14.09 3.73
N GLU A 142 -5.65 14.59 4.07
CA GLU A 142 -6.82 14.40 3.23
C GLU A 142 -6.60 14.92 1.79
N PRO A 143 -6.07 16.15 1.55
CA PRO A 143 -5.73 16.60 0.20
C PRO A 143 -4.78 15.67 -0.55
N TRP A 144 -3.77 15.13 0.13
CA TRP A 144 -2.80 14.21 -0.48
C TRP A 144 -3.44 12.87 -0.87
N LEU A 145 -4.36 12.36 -0.04
CA LEU A 145 -5.14 11.17 -0.36
C LEU A 145 -5.99 11.38 -1.63
N ALA A 146 -6.61 12.55 -1.82
CA ALA A 146 -7.34 12.84 -3.06
C ALA A 146 -6.43 13.03 -4.27
N LEU A 147 -5.26 13.65 -4.11
CA LEU A 147 -4.27 13.74 -5.19
C LEU A 147 -3.91 12.33 -5.69
N MET A 148 -3.59 11.42 -4.78
CA MET A 148 -3.32 10.03 -5.12
C MET A 148 -4.53 9.34 -5.77
N ALA A 149 -5.74 9.55 -5.24
CA ALA A 149 -6.97 9.00 -5.81
C ALA A 149 -7.17 9.42 -7.28
N VAL A 150 -6.98 10.71 -7.58
CA VAL A 150 -7.08 11.27 -8.93
C VAL A 150 -6.01 10.70 -9.86
N ILE A 151 -4.74 10.73 -9.44
CA ILE A 151 -3.61 10.29 -10.29
C ILE A 151 -3.66 8.77 -10.56
N LEU A 152 -4.02 7.97 -9.55
CA LEU A 152 -4.08 6.52 -9.68
C LEU A 152 -5.41 6.02 -10.25
N HIS A 153 -6.37 6.91 -10.48
CA HIS A 153 -7.74 6.57 -10.90
C HIS A 153 -8.39 5.52 -9.99
N ARG A 154 -8.30 5.74 -8.67
CA ARG A 154 -8.88 4.86 -7.65
C ARG A 154 -9.74 5.67 -6.68
N SER A 155 -10.80 5.04 -6.19
CA SER A 155 -11.67 5.70 -5.21
C SER A 155 -10.88 6.13 -3.96
N LEU A 156 -11.20 7.30 -3.44
CA LEU A 156 -10.60 7.84 -2.22
C LEU A 156 -10.71 6.86 -1.04
N ARG A 157 -11.82 6.12 -0.95
CA ARG A 157 -12.05 5.09 0.07
C ARG A 157 -11.04 3.94 -0.03
N GLN A 158 -10.74 3.46 -1.24
CA GLN A 158 -9.75 2.40 -1.43
C GLN A 158 -8.35 2.86 -1.01
N ILE A 159 -7.94 4.08 -1.38
CA ILE A 159 -6.65 4.64 -0.96
C ILE A 159 -6.58 4.74 0.57
N LYS A 160 -7.61 5.27 1.23
CA LYS A 160 -7.69 5.34 2.70
C LYS A 160 -7.58 3.98 3.37
N ASN A 161 -8.35 3.00 2.88
CA ASN A 161 -8.33 1.63 3.39
C ASN A 161 -6.95 0.99 3.22
N TRP A 162 -6.32 1.21 2.06
CA TRP A 162 -4.98 0.71 1.77
C TRP A 162 -3.96 1.23 2.80
N PHE A 163 -3.88 2.55 3.01
CA PHE A 163 -2.97 3.13 4.01
C PHE A 163 -3.30 2.67 5.44
N SER A 164 -4.58 2.45 5.75
CA SER A 164 -4.98 1.90 7.05
C SER A 164 -4.45 0.48 7.27
N ASN A 165 -4.67 -0.40 6.28
CA ASN A 165 -4.20 -1.78 6.32
C ASN A 165 -2.68 -1.85 6.38
N GLU A 166 -2.00 -0.98 5.62
CA GLU A 166 -0.54 -1.00 5.54
C GLU A 166 0.10 -0.58 6.87
N ARG A 167 -0.50 0.38 7.60
CA ARG A 167 -0.09 0.71 8.97
C ARG A 167 -0.35 -0.40 9.99
N GLN A 168 -1.38 -1.22 9.79
CA GLN A 168 -1.68 -2.34 10.68
C GLN A 168 -0.65 -3.47 10.50
N LYS A 169 -0.22 -3.71 9.26
CA LYS A 169 0.86 -4.65 8.93
C LYS A 169 2.21 -4.15 9.42
N HIS A 170 2.52 -2.88 9.16
CA HIS A 170 3.80 -2.26 9.50
C HIS A 170 3.62 -1.35 10.72
N ARG A 171 3.74 -1.96 11.91
CA ARG A 171 3.50 -1.29 13.19
C ARG A 171 4.54 -0.22 13.56
N TRP A 172 5.62 -0.09 12.79
CA TRP A 172 6.75 0.78 13.09
C TRP A 172 7.17 1.61 11.89
N GLY A 173 7.72 2.78 12.19
CA GLY A 173 8.25 3.68 11.19
C GLY A 173 8.57 5.03 11.79
N ASP A 174 9.77 5.53 11.51
CA ASP A 174 10.15 6.88 11.93
C ASP A 174 9.35 7.92 11.17
N VAL A 175 8.83 8.90 11.92
CA VAL A 175 8.00 9.98 11.39
C VAL A 175 8.43 11.29 12.05
N VAL A 176 8.78 12.26 11.21
CA VAL A 176 9.09 13.63 11.59
C VAL A 176 7.85 14.50 11.34
N SER A 177 7.42 15.25 12.36
CA SER A 177 6.33 16.21 12.18
C SER A 177 6.89 17.53 11.69
N THR A 178 6.53 17.93 10.47
CA THR A 178 6.84 19.25 9.90
C THR A 178 5.58 20.09 9.76
N GLN A 179 5.72 21.41 9.65
CA GLN A 179 4.61 22.33 9.42
C GLN A 179 4.68 22.87 7.99
N MET A 180 3.59 22.72 7.25
CA MET A 180 3.44 23.31 5.92
C MET A 180 3.31 24.83 5.99
N ASN A 181 3.53 25.44 4.84
CA ASN A 181 3.31 26.87 4.56
C ASN A 181 1.85 27.28 4.88
N THR A 182 0.91 26.32 4.81
CA THR A 182 -0.51 26.49 5.14
C THR A 182 -0.82 26.44 6.64
N GLY A 183 0.18 26.14 7.48
CA GLY A 183 0.04 25.95 8.92
C GLY A 183 -0.37 24.52 9.33
N GLU A 184 -0.67 23.64 8.37
CA GLU A 184 -1.01 22.25 8.62
C GLU A 184 0.23 21.44 9.02
N ARG A 185 0.05 20.50 9.97
CA ARG A 185 1.13 19.61 10.39
C ARG A 185 1.12 18.38 9.50
N LEU A 186 2.22 18.16 8.79
CA LEU A 186 2.48 16.93 8.07
C LEU A 186 3.34 15.99 8.92
N ARG A 187 3.18 14.70 8.65
CA ARG A 187 3.94 13.61 9.24
C ARG A 187 4.70 12.95 8.09
N LEU A 188 6.00 13.19 8.01
CA LEU A 188 6.84 12.75 6.89
C LEU A 188 7.91 11.76 7.36
N ARG A 189 8.38 10.93 6.45
CA ARG A 189 9.55 10.08 6.65
C ARG A 189 10.82 10.94 6.64
N PRO A 190 11.90 10.54 7.34
CA PRO A 190 13.18 11.26 7.30
C PRO A 190 13.68 11.46 5.87
N SER A 191 13.62 10.42 5.03
CA SER A 191 13.98 10.47 3.61
C SER A 191 13.27 11.58 2.82
N ALA A 192 12.01 11.86 3.14
CA ALA A 192 11.23 12.91 2.49
C ALA A 192 11.70 14.31 2.91
N ILE A 193 12.11 14.47 4.17
CA ILE A 193 12.65 15.72 4.71
C ILE A 193 14.01 16.01 4.08
N ASP A 194 14.85 14.98 3.95
CA ASP A 194 16.18 15.10 3.33
C ASP A 194 16.09 15.50 1.85
N LEU A 195 15.02 15.08 1.16
CA LEU A 195 14.74 15.47 -0.22
C LEU A 195 14.28 16.93 -0.33
N CYS A 196 13.35 17.34 0.52
CA CYS A 196 12.77 18.68 0.50
C CYS A 196 12.26 19.07 1.89
N GLU A 197 12.67 20.25 2.37
CA GLU A 197 12.19 20.78 3.66
C GLU A 197 10.75 21.29 3.57
N GLN A 198 10.35 21.81 2.41
CA GLN A 198 9.07 22.50 2.19
C GLN A 198 8.15 21.66 1.32
N TRP A 199 7.34 20.83 1.97
CA TRP A 199 6.30 20.06 1.30
C TRP A 199 5.01 20.86 1.21
N ASP A 200 4.50 21.02 0.00
CA ASP A 200 3.15 21.51 -0.26
C ASP A 200 2.35 20.56 -1.17
N ASP A 201 1.09 20.89 -1.42
CA ASP A 201 0.22 20.03 -2.24
C ASP A 201 0.70 19.94 -3.70
N ALA A 202 1.30 21.00 -4.24
CA ALA A 202 1.76 21.05 -5.63
C ALA A 202 3.03 20.21 -5.81
N PHE A 203 4.00 20.36 -4.91
CA PHE A 203 5.21 19.55 -4.91
C PHE A 203 4.88 18.07 -4.70
N PHE A 204 3.97 17.76 -3.77
CA PHE A 204 3.51 16.38 -3.59
C PHE A 204 2.87 15.82 -4.87
N GLU A 205 1.99 16.58 -5.53
CA GLU A 205 1.37 16.19 -6.81
C GLU A 205 2.42 15.84 -7.88
N GLU A 206 3.44 16.70 -8.07
CA GLU A 206 4.53 16.47 -9.02
C GLU A 206 5.32 15.20 -8.69
N VAL A 207 5.67 14.99 -7.42
CA VAL A 207 6.38 13.79 -6.97
C VAL A 207 5.57 12.53 -7.30
N ILE A 208 4.26 12.51 -7.01
CA ILE A 208 3.40 11.35 -7.31
C ILE A 208 3.29 11.12 -8.82
N MET A 209 3.18 12.18 -9.62
CA MET A 209 3.16 12.05 -11.08
C MET A 209 4.45 11.45 -11.62
N ILE A 210 5.61 11.89 -11.13
CA ILE A 210 6.92 11.36 -11.52
C ILE A 210 7.06 9.89 -11.12
N VAL A 211 6.69 9.53 -9.88
CA VAL A 211 6.74 8.15 -9.39
C VAL A 211 5.82 7.25 -10.22
N ASN A 212 4.58 7.69 -10.50
CA ASN A 212 3.62 6.95 -11.31
C ASN A 212 4.13 6.74 -12.75
N TYR A 213 4.70 7.78 -13.36
CA TYR A 213 5.28 7.70 -14.70
C TYR A 213 6.45 6.71 -14.74
N ARG A 214 7.41 6.83 -13.81
CA ARG A 214 8.59 5.95 -13.72
C ARG A 214 8.17 4.49 -13.51
N THR A 215 7.21 4.24 -12.61
CA THR A 215 6.68 2.91 -12.33
C THR A 215 6.02 2.31 -13.58
N THR A 216 5.17 3.08 -14.26
CA THR A 216 4.50 2.65 -15.48
C THR A 216 5.51 2.28 -16.57
N ARG A 217 6.54 3.13 -16.77
CA ARG A 217 7.60 2.85 -17.76
C ARG A 217 8.41 1.61 -17.43
N ARG A 218 8.78 1.42 -16.16
CA ARG A 218 9.51 0.22 -15.72
C ARG A 218 8.71 -1.05 -15.99
N LEU A 219 7.44 -1.10 -15.58
CA LEU A 219 6.59 -2.26 -15.78
C LEU A 219 6.31 -2.54 -17.27
N GLN A 220 6.16 -1.50 -18.09
CA GLN A 220 6.05 -1.66 -19.54
C GLN A 220 7.31 -2.28 -20.15
N TRP A 221 8.48 -1.80 -19.73
CA TRP A 221 9.76 -2.33 -20.19
C TRP A 221 9.95 -3.79 -19.81
N GLU A 222 9.67 -4.16 -18.56
CA GLU A 222 9.73 -5.55 -18.08
C GLU A 222 8.79 -6.47 -18.86
N ARG A 223 7.57 -6.00 -19.14
CA ARG A 223 6.61 -6.74 -19.97
C ARG A 223 7.13 -6.95 -21.39
N MET A 224 7.73 -5.93 -22.01
CA MET A 224 8.33 -6.06 -23.34
C MET A 224 9.51 -7.04 -23.35
N GLN A 225 10.37 -7.00 -22.33
CA GLN A 225 11.48 -7.95 -22.18
C GLN A 225 10.98 -9.39 -22.04
N ALA A 226 9.92 -9.60 -21.24
CA ALA A 226 9.31 -10.92 -21.10
C ALA A 226 8.72 -11.43 -22.43
N LEU A 227 8.04 -10.57 -23.19
CA LEU A 227 7.51 -10.94 -24.51
C LEU A 227 8.64 -11.27 -25.52
N ASN A 228 9.70 -10.48 -25.54
CA ASN A 228 10.85 -10.73 -26.42
C ASN A 228 11.51 -12.08 -26.11
N LYS A 229 11.66 -12.43 -24.82
CA LYS A 229 12.18 -13.75 -24.41
C LYS A 229 11.29 -14.90 -24.89
N LEU A 230 9.98 -14.74 -24.85
CA LEU A 230 9.04 -15.75 -25.33
C LEU A 230 9.11 -15.94 -26.85
N ILE A 231 9.21 -14.83 -27.60
CA ILE A 231 9.36 -14.87 -29.07
C ILE A 231 10.63 -15.62 -29.46
N VAL A 232 11.78 -15.26 -28.87
CA VAL A 232 13.07 -15.93 -29.15
C VAL A 232 13.01 -17.42 -28.80
N LYS A 233 12.35 -17.79 -27.69
CA LYS A 233 12.16 -19.19 -27.31
C LYS A 233 11.31 -19.96 -28.33
N SER A 234 10.23 -19.35 -28.84
CA SER A 234 9.39 -19.99 -29.87
C SER A 234 10.11 -20.17 -31.20
N THR A 235 10.96 -19.23 -31.62
CA THR A 235 11.72 -19.34 -32.88
C THR A 235 12.79 -20.42 -32.86
N LEU A 236 13.39 -20.71 -31.69
CA LEU A 236 14.41 -21.74 -31.56
C LEU A 236 13.81 -23.16 -31.54
N ASN A 237 12.59 -23.32 -31.01
CA ASN A 237 11.92 -24.62 -30.99
C ASN A 237 11.44 -25.09 -32.37
N ASP A 238 11.31 -24.20 -33.35
CA ASP A 238 10.81 -24.52 -34.70
C ASP A 238 11.91 -25.04 -35.66
N GLN A 239 13.19 -25.00 -35.26
CA GLN A 239 14.32 -25.44 -36.11
C GLN A 239 14.87 -26.84 -35.74
N GLY A 240 14.19 -27.60 -34.87
CA GLY A 240 14.79 -28.77 -34.21
C GLY A 240 14.17 -30.15 -34.44
N THR A 241 13.12 -30.30 -35.26
CA THR A 241 12.40 -31.60 -35.36
C THR A 241 12.39 -32.22 -36.76
N ASP A 242 13.48 -32.07 -37.52
CA ASP A 242 13.79 -32.95 -38.65
C ASP A 242 15.04 -33.76 -38.31
N THR A 243 14.98 -34.56 -37.23
CA THR A 243 15.95 -35.63 -37.01
C THR A 243 15.29 -36.93 -37.43
N GLU A 244 15.70 -37.40 -38.60
CA GLU A 244 15.39 -38.70 -39.18
C GLU A 244 15.34 -39.80 -38.11
N THR A 245 14.16 -40.38 -37.95
CA THR A 245 13.95 -41.68 -37.30
C THR A 245 14.71 -42.76 -38.07
N SER A 246 15.98 -42.96 -37.69
CA SER A 246 16.71 -44.18 -38.01
C SER A 246 16.40 -45.22 -36.94
N ASP A 247 15.47 -46.08 -37.31
CA ASP A 247 15.24 -47.44 -36.86
C ASP A 247 16.43 -48.10 -36.15
N THR A 248 16.26 -48.46 -34.87
CA THR A 248 16.84 -49.70 -34.32
C THR A 248 16.14 -50.05 -33.02
N GLY A 249 15.32 -51.11 -33.07
CA GLY A 249 14.67 -51.69 -31.90
C GLY A 249 15.63 -52.43 -30.97
N SER A 250 15.14 -52.68 -29.76
CA SER A 250 15.39 -53.82 -28.86
C SER A 250 14.69 -53.44 -27.55
N ASP A 251 13.51 -53.98 -27.27
CA ASP A 251 13.27 -55.22 -26.50
C ASP A 251 13.51 -55.09 -24.99
N GLU A 252 12.59 -55.74 -24.28
CA GLU A 252 12.68 -56.25 -22.91
C GLU A 252 12.37 -55.38 -21.65
N GLN A 253 11.25 -55.78 -21.05
CA GLN A 253 11.09 -56.29 -19.67
C GLN A 253 10.45 -55.40 -18.60
N THR A 254 9.16 -55.65 -18.46
CA THR A 254 8.37 -55.96 -17.26
C THR A 254 9.14 -56.14 -15.93
N GLY A 255 8.68 -55.44 -14.89
CA GLY A 255 8.93 -55.74 -13.46
C GLY A 255 8.40 -54.57 -12.61
N HIS A 256 7.14 -54.55 -12.18
CA HIS A 256 6.64 -55.13 -10.92
C HIS A 256 7.47 -54.68 -9.70
N SER A 257 6.91 -53.77 -8.90
CA SER A 257 6.98 -53.81 -7.44
C SER A 257 6.07 -52.74 -6.82
N GLU A 258 4.97 -53.27 -6.30
CA GLU A 258 4.02 -52.72 -5.36
C GLU A 258 4.71 -52.53 -3.99
N SER A 259 4.55 -51.37 -3.36
CA SER A 259 4.90 -51.17 -1.94
C SER A 259 4.03 -50.07 -1.36
N ASP A 260 2.98 -50.51 -0.67
CA ASP A 260 2.31 -49.81 0.42
C ASP A 260 3.32 -49.24 1.42
N GLU A 261 3.16 -47.99 1.84
CA GLU A 261 3.45 -47.67 3.24
C GLU A 261 2.58 -46.51 3.75
N GLN A 262 1.80 -46.87 4.76
CA GLN A 262 0.95 -46.01 5.58
C GLN A 262 1.83 -45.18 6.52
N HIS A 263 1.53 -43.89 6.69
CA HIS A 263 1.92 -43.21 7.93
C HIS A 263 0.86 -42.19 8.35
N GLU A 264 0.04 -42.62 9.31
CA GLU A 264 -0.72 -41.74 10.20
C GLU A 264 0.27 -41.02 11.12
N GLY A 265 0.11 -39.70 11.24
CA GLY A 265 0.84 -38.88 12.19
C GLY A 265 -0.11 -37.89 12.84
N ASP A 266 -0.75 -38.33 13.92
CA ASP A 266 -1.40 -37.47 14.91
C ASP A 266 -0.36 -36.53 15.55
N GLY A 267 -0.68 -35.25 15.66
CA GLY A 267 0.17 -34.25 16.29
C GLY A 267 -0.66 -33.09 16.87
N PHE A 268 -0.81 -33.15 18.19
CA PHE A 268 -1.45 -32.24 19.17
C PHE A 268 -1.51 -30.73 18.85
#